data_AF-R7HEH5-F1
#
_entry.id   AF-R7HEH5-F1
#
_cell.length_a   1.000
_cell.length_b   1.000
_cell.length_c   1.000
_cell.angle_alpha   90.00
_cell.angle_beta   90.00
_cell.angle_gamma   90.00
#
_symmetry.space_group_name_H-M   'P 1'
#
loop_
_entity.id
_entity.type
_entity.pdbx_description
1 polymer ?
#
loop_
_entity_poly.entity_id
_entity_poly.type
_entity_poly.pdbx_seq_one_letter_code
_entity_poly.pdbx_strand_id
1 'polypeptide(L)'
;MKNRILLLLTLVLFLPTLVNAKDKVKVYLFEAGGCPYCVKEEEYLKGLDGYDKTFTIVKKELYVDHVDWAEGKDYALGKKVAKAFNSFGFEDASHEATPFVVISDLYAASAYNTSLESVINEAYENGDKDIVKCYEDGKDNCLDHLKKDTSSSSKNYTPVIIITGLVILITYLVKSSIDTKNIIKNIDNINVKKR
;
A
#
# COMPACT_ATOMS: atom_id res chain seq x y z
N MET A 1 15.14 -48.36 29.31
CA MET A 1 14.96 -47.71 27.98
C MET A 1 13.77 -46.74 27.92
N LYS A 2 12.71 -46.91 28.73
CA LYS A 2 11.51 -46.06 28.75
C LYS A 2 11.76 -44.59 29.14
N ASN A 3 12.77 -44.31 29.99
CA ASN A 3 13.06 -42.93 30.46
C ASN A 3 13.94 -42.10 29.50
N ARG A 4 14.58 -42.70 28.49
CA ARG A 4 15.40 -41.96 27.52
C ARG A 4 14.55 -41.37 26.38
N ILE A 5 13.40 -41.98 26.09
CA ILE A 5 12.45 -41.49 25.06
C ILE A 5 11.68 -40.27 25.59
N LEU A 6 11.33 -40.25 26.88
CA LEU A 6 10.62 -39.13 27.51
C LEU A 6 11.44 -37.83 27.51
N LEU A 7 12.76 -37.94 27.68
CA LEU A 7 13.68 -36.81 27.74
C LEU A 7 13.96 -36.19 26.35
N LEU A 8 13.91 -37.00 25.29
CA LEU A 8 14.00 -36.53 23.91
C LEU A 8 12.73 -35.80 23.46
N LEU A 9 11.56 -36.23 23.93
CA LEU A 9 10.27 -35.62 23.59
C LEU A 9 10.08 -34.24 24.24
N THR A 10 10.63 -34.02 25.44
CA THR A 10 10.64 -32.70 26.10
C THR A 10 11.64 -31.72 25.49
N LEU A 11 12.73 -32.20 24.87
CA LEU A 11 13.74 -31.35 24.24
C LEU A 11 13.22 -30.75 22.91
N VAL A 12 12.36 -31.46 22.19
CA VAL A 12 11.72 -30.96 20.96
C VAL A 12 10.67 -29.86 21.26
N LEU A 13 10.05 -29.88 22.45
CA LEU A 13 9.10 -28.86 22.91
C LEU A 13 9.78 -27.54 23.34
N PHE A 14 11.09 -27.56 23.56
CA PHE A 14 11.90 -26.38 23.91
C PHE A 14 12.79 -25.89 22.77
N LEU A 15 12.63 -26.42 21.55
CA LEU A 15 13.12 -25.72 20.38
C LEU A 15 12.33 -24.41 20.32
N PRO A 16 12.93 -23.23 20.59
CA PRO A 16 12.27 -21.99 20.24
C PRO A 16 11.98 -22.13 18.76
N THR A 17 10.71 -22.24 18.40
CA THR A 17 10.32 -22.04 17.02
C THR A 17 10.92 -20.70 16.67
N LEU A 18 11.91 -20.72 15.78
CA LEU A 18 12.47 -19.53 15.16
C LEU A 18 11.35 -18.95 14.31
N VAL A 19 10.35 -18.37 14.98
CA VAL A 19 9.37 -17.48 14.38
C VAL A 19 10.23 -16.29 13.98
N ASN A 20 10.72 -16.30 12.74
CA ASN A 20 11.18 -15.10 12.08
C ASN A 20 9.95 -14.18 12.03
N ALA A 21 9.79 -13.36 13.06
CA ALA A 21 8.80 -12.30 13.05
C ALA A 21 9.20 -11.38 11.89
N LYS A 22 8.35 -11.31 10.86
CA LYS A 22 8.56 -10.38 9.76
C LYS A 22 8.50 -8.96 10.33
N ASP A 23 9.39 -8.09 9.87
CA ASP A 23 9.31 -6.68 10.22
C ASP A 23 8.00 -6.10 9.70
N LYS A 24 7.40 -5.22 10.49
CA LYS A 24 6.17 -4.52 10.10
C LYS A 24 6.47 -3.57 8.94
N VAL A 25 5.56 -3.49 7.99
CA VAL A 25 5.62 -2.51 6.90
C VAL A 25 5.54 -1.09 7.48
N LYS A 26 6.36 -0.17 6.97
CA LYS A 26 6.25 1.25 7.28
C LYS A 26 5.43 1.94 6.19
N VAL A 27 4.20 2.29 6.53
CA VAL A 27 3.36 3.14 5.67
C VAL A 27 3.73 4.58 5.96
N TYR A 28 4.39 5.23 5.00
CA TYR A 28 4.77 6.64 5.15
C TYR A 28 3.62 7.53 4.75
N LEU A 29 3.26 8.47 5.62
CA LEU A 29 2.25 9.49 5.40
C LEU A 29 2.93 10.87 5.43
N PHE A 30 3.24 11.40 4.26
CA PHE A 30 3.70 12.77 4.10
C PHE A 30 2.49 13.70 4.18
N GLU A 31 2.49 14.58 5.18
CA GLU A 31 1.34 15.43 5.53
C GLU A 31 1.70 16.91 5.59
N ALA A 32 0.66 17.73 5.58
CA ALA A 32 0.73 19.15 5.91
C ALA A 32 0.00 19.41 7.22
N GLY A 33 0.48 20.35 8.03
CA GLY A 33 -0.25 20.79 9.23
C GLY A 33 -1.67 21.24 8.89
N GLY A 34 -2.64 20.85 9.74
CA GLY A 34 -4.05 21.21 9.56
C GLY A 34 -4.78 20.51 8.39
N CYS A 35 -4.11 19.66 7.60
CA CYS A 35 -4.68 18.97 6.45
C CYS A 35 -5.83 18.00 6.82
N PRO A 36 -7.09 18.27 6.45
CA PRO A 36 -8.22 17.42 6.85
C PRO A 36 -8.19 16.03 6.19
N TYR A 37 -7.70 15.94 4.94
CA TYR A 37 -7.58 14.66 4.25
C TYR A 37 -6.45 13.79 4.81
N CYS A 38 -5.41 14.39 5.38
CA CYS A 38 -4.32 13.67 6.04
C CYS A 38 -4.83 13.00 7.33
N VAL A 39 -5.68 13.70 8.09
CA VAL A 39 -6.37 13.12 9.27
C VAL A 39 -7.25 11.94 8.86
N LYS A 40 -8.05 12.09 7.80
CA LYS A 40 -8.92 11.01 7.29
C LYS A 40 -8.13 9.79 6.82
N GLU A 41 -7.02 10.00 6.13
CA GLU A 41 -6.13 8.94 5.67
C GLU A 41 -5.52 8.20 6.87
N GLU A 42 -5.05 8.93 7.88
CA GLU A 42 -4.52 8.36 9.11
C GLU A 42 -5.58 7.54 9.88
N GLU A 43 -6.81 8.05 9.99
CA GLU A 43 -7.94 7.35 10.62
C GLU A 43 -8.32 6.08 9.86
N TYR A 44 -8.38 6.14 8.53
CA TYR A 44 -8.61 4.97 7.68
C TYR A 44 -7.53 3.90 7.92
N LEU A 45 -6.26 4.28 7.85
CA LEU A 45 -5.13 3.36 8.05
C LEU A 45 -5.16 2.74 9.45
N LYS A 46 -5.43 3.52 10.50
CA LYS A 46 -5.57 3.00 11.88
C LYS A 46 -6.78 2.07 12.06
N GLY A 47 -7.79 2.19 11.20
CA GLY A 47 -8.98 1.33 11.20
C GLY A 47 -8.78 -0.03 10.52
N LEU A 48 -7.65 -0.25 9.83
CA LEU A 48 -7.37 -1.53 9.16
C LEU A 48 -6.97 -2.63 10.16
N ASP A 49 -7.35 -3.87 9.86
CA ASP A 49 -7.11 -5.02 10.76
C ASP A 49 -5.61 -5.26 11.03
N GLY A 50 -4.76 -4.89 10.06
CA GLY A 50 -3.31 -5.03 10.11
C GLY A 50 -2.58 -3.96 10.93
N TYR A 51 -3.25 -2.88 11.34
CA TYR A 51 -2.59 -1.79 12.07
C TYR A 51 -2.01 -2.31 13.40
N ASP A 52 -0.77 -1.92 13.69
CA ASP A 52 0.07 -2.41 14.79
C ASP A 52 0.38 -3.92 14.79
N LYS A 53 -0.04 -4.67 13.77
CA LYS A 53 0.27 -6.11 13.61
C LYS A 53 1.21 -6.35 12.44
N THR A 54 0.81 -5.93 11.25
CA THR A 54 1.55 -6.12 9.99
C THR A 54 2.19 -4.83 9.50
N PHE A 55 1.70 -3.67 9.94
CA PHE A 55 2.25 -2.38 9.56
C PHE A 55 2.16 -1.34 10.68
N THR A 56 2.88 -0.24 10.49
CA THR A 56 2.83 0.98 11.30
C THR A 56 2.80 2.20 10.39
N ILE A 57 2.30 3.33 10.90
CA ILE A 57 2.27 4.60 10.16
C ILE A 57 3.47 5.44 10.59
N VAL A 58 4.22 5.96 9.62
CA VAL A 58 5.33 6.89 9.84
C VAL A 58 4.96 8.24 9.23
N LYS A 59 4.69 9.22 10.09
CA LYS A 59 4.31 10.57 9.68
C LYS A 59 5.54 11.37 9.28
N LYS A 60 5.44 12.11 8.18
CA LYS A 60 6.48 12.97 7.64
C LYS A 60 5.90 14.35 7.36
N GLU A 61 6.56 15.39 7.84
CA GLU A 61 6.09 16.77 7.70
C GLU A 61 6.56 17.33 6.36
N LEU A 62 5.71 17.16 5.34
CA LEU A 62 5.97 17.65 3.99
C LEU A 62 5.83 19.17 3.94
N TYR A 63 4.79 19.69 4.60
CA TYR A 63 4.54 21.12 4.74
C TYR A 63 4.21 21.46 6.19
N VAL A 64 4.61 22.65 6.64
CA VAL A 64 4.29 23.14 7.98
C VAL A 64 2.78 23.28 8.17
N ASP A 65 2.09 23.77 7.14
CA ASP A 65 0.64 23.94 7.13
C ASP A 65 0.07 23.87 5.69
N HIS A 66 -1.19 23.43 5.58
CA HIS A 66 -1.92 23.23 4.31
C HIS A 66 -2.48 24.52 3.68
N VAL A 67 -2.36 25.67 4.34
CA VAL A 67 -2.79 26.97 3.83
C VAL A 67 -1.63 27.67 3.14
N ASP A 68 -0.51 27.83 3.86
CA ASP A 68 0.65 28.58 3.36
C ASP A 68 1.60 27.72 2.51
N TRP A 69 1.49 26.39 2.60
CA TRP A 69 2.35 25.43 1.90
C TRP A 69 3.85 25.72 2.12
N ALA A 70 4.20 26.24 3.29
CA ALA A 70 5.58 26.43 3.70
C ALA A 70 6.25 25.05 3.82
N GLU A 71 7.41 24.89 3.18
CA GLU A 71 8.15 23.62 3.18
C GLU A 71 8.42 23.15 4.62
N GLY A 72 8.01 21.92 4.92
CA GLY A 72 8.27 21.27 6.20
C GLY A 72 9.66 20.63 6.26
N LYS A 73 10.05 20.14 7.43
CA LYS A 73 11.38 19.54 7.63
C LYS A 73 11.66 18.32 6.73
N ASP A 74 10.62 17.60 6.29
CA ASP A 74 10.74 16.41 5.44
C ASP A 74 10.46 16.72 3.95
N TYR A 75 10.30 18.00 3.57
CA TYR A 75 9.96 18.41 2.19
C TYR A 75 10.95 17.88 1.15
N ALA A 76 12.25 18.06 1.40
CA ALA A 76 13.30 17.61 0.48
C ALA A 76 13.29 16.08 0.28
N LEU A 77 13.01 15.32 1.35
CA LEU A 77 12.86 13.87 1.28
C LEU A 77 11.63 13.49 0.45
N GLY A 78 10.46 14.07 0.75
CA GLY A 78 9.22 13.81 0.01
C GLY A 78 9.35 14.13 -1.48
N LYS A 79 9.99 15.25 -1.82
CA LYS A 79 10.31 15.62 -3.21
C LYS A 79 11.21 14.61 -3.91
N LYS A 80 12.26 14.14 -3.23
CA LYS A 80 13.18 13.10 -3.76
C LYS A 80 12.42 11.80 -4.03
N VAL A 81 11.63 11.35 -3.06
CA VAL A 81 10.82 10.12 -3.14
C VAL A 81 9.82 10.21 -4.28
N ALA A 82 9.00 11.27 -4.33
CA ALA A 82 7.99 11.47 -5.37
C ALA A 82 8.61 11.47 -6.77
N LYS A 83 9.70 12.22 -6.98
CA LYS A 83 10.41 12.26 -8.27
C LYS A 83 10.94 10.88 -8.68
N ALA A 84 11.48 10.13 -7.73
CA ALA A 84 11.98 8.79 -8.01
C ALA A 84 10.85 7.86 -8.44
N PHE A 85 9.77 7.76 -7.66
CA PHE A 85 8.61 6.95 -8.02
C PHE A 85 8.00 7.34 -9.37
N ASN A 86 7.85 8.64 -9.63
CA ASN A 86 7.35 9.14 -10.91
C ASN A 86 8.22 8.66 -12.09
N SER A 87 9.56 8.64 -11.93
CA SER A 87 10.48 8.12 -12.96
C SER A 87 10.35 6.61 -13.24
N PHE A 88 9.71 5.87 -12.34
CA PHE A 88 9.40 4.44 -12.48
C PHE A 88 7.94 4.17 -12.87
N GLY A 89 7.19 5.20 -13.26
CA GLY A 89 5.82 5.07 -13.78
C GLY A 89 4.70 5.20 -12.74
N PHE A 90 5.01 5.66 -11.53
CA PHE A 90 4.00 6.01 -10.53
C PHE A 90 3.57 7.46 -10.74
N GLU A 91 2.67 7.67 -11.71
CA GLU A 91 2.29 9.01 -12.17
C GLU A 91 1.63 9.86 -11.08
N ASP A 92 0.92 9.22 -10.13
CA ASP A 92 0.26 9.89 -9.01
C ASP A 92 1.23 10.27 -7.86
N ALA A 93 2.50 9.86 -7.92
CA ALA A 93 3.49 10.18 -6.90
C ALA A 93 3.92 11.65 -7.00
N SER A 94 3.43 12.50 -6.10
CA SER A 94 3.73 13.93 -6.08
C SER A 94 4.02 14.48 -4.69
N HIS A 95 4.95 15.41 -4.60
CA HIS A 95 5.20 16.16 -3.36
C HIS A 95 4.35 17.44 -3.28
N GLU A 96 3.58 17.76 -4.32
CA GLU A 96 2.83 19.02 -4.45
C GLU A 96 1.45 18.96 -3.78
N ALA A 97 1.06 17.80 -3.26
CA ALA A 97 -0.21 17.59 -2.58
C ALA A 97 -0.05 16.66 -1.37
N THR A 98 -0.96 16.80 -0.41
CA THR A 98 -1.04 15.95 0.79
C THR A 98 -2.46 15.40 0.96
N PRO A 99 -2.64 14.18 1.49
CA PRO A 99 -1.58 13.26 1.92
C PRO A 99 -0.81 12.67 0.73
N PHE A 100 0.50 12.51 0.88
CA PHE A 100 1.34 11.71 -0.02
C PHE A 100 1.75 10.43 0.70
N VAL A 101 1.23 9.30 0.23
CA VAL A 101 1.40 7.99 0.89
C VAL A 101 2.38 7.14 0.10
N VAL A 102 3.30 6.48 0.80
CA VAL A 102 4.27 5.55 0.22
C VAL A 102 4.28 4.24 1.00
N ILE A 103 4.20 3.11 0.27
CA ILE A 103 4.19 1.75 0.83
C ILE A 103 5.20 0.91 0.04
N SER A 104 6.30 0.53 0.70
CA SER A 104 7.41 -0.19 0.08
C SER A 104 7.81 0.47 -1.26
N ASP A 105 8.00 -0.34 -2.28
CA ASP A 105 8.17 -0.05 -3.70
C ASP A 105 6.88 -0.29 -4.53
N LEU A 106 5.76 -0.56 -3.85
CA LEU A 106 4.51 -1.01 -4.47
C LEU A 106 3.50 0.12 -4.70
N TYR A 107 3.59 1.20 -3.92
CA TYR A 107 2.64 2.29 -3.99
C TYR A 107 3.27 3.62 -3.59
N ALA A 108 2.96 4.65 -4.37
CA ALA A 108 3.26 6.03 -4.08
C ALA A 108 2.21 6.90 -4.78
N ALA A 109 1.39 7.63 -4.01
CA ALA A 109 0.38 8.52 -4.60
C ALA A 109 -0.03 9.64 -3.63
N SER A 110 -0.46 10.77 -4.20
CA SER A 110 -0.82 11.98 -3.46
C SER A 110 -2.31 12.25 -3.48
N ALA A 111 -3.05 11.29 -2.94
CA ALA A 111 -4.50 11.33 -2.81
C ALA A 111 -4.96 10.48 -1.63
N TYR A 112 -6.11 10.84 -1.07
CA TYR A 112 -6.81 9.99 -0.10
C TYR A 112 -7.24 8.68 -0.77
N ASN A 113 -6.98 7.53 -0.14
CA ASN A 113 -7.28 6.22 -0.71
C ASN A 113 -7.70 5.19 0.36
N THR A 114 -8.92 4.66 0.26
CA THR A 114 -9.45 3.64 1.18
C THR A 114 -9.22 2.20 0.71
N SER A 115 -8.24 1.95 -0.16
CA SER A 115 -7.97 0.62 -0.72
C SER A 115 -6.48 0.27 -0.65
N LEU A 116 -5.87 0.51 0.51
CA LEU A 116 -4.44 0.28 0.73
C LEU A 116 -4.12 -1.04 1.45
N GLU A 117 -5.09 -1.67 2.10
CA GLU A 117 -4.85 -2.88 2.90
C GLU A 117 -4.23 -4.03 2.09
N SER A 118 -4.66 -4.24 0.85
CA SER A 118 -4.08 -5.29 -0.01
C SER A 118 -2.62 -5.00 -0.37
N VAL A 119 -2.29 -3.72 -0.63
CA VAL A 119 -0.92 -3.28 -0.94
C VAL A 119 -0.01 -3.46 0.28
N ILE A 120 -0.50 -3.10 1.46
CA ILE A 120 0.22 -3.26 2.72
C ILE A 120 0.46 -4.74 3.00
N ASN A 121 -0.54 -5.59 2.81
CA ASN A 121 -0.40 -7.03 2.99
C ASN A 121 0.60 -7.63 1.99
N GLU A 122 0.59 -7.19 0.74
CA GLU A 122 1.58 -7.61 -0.26
C GLU A 122 3.00 -7.20 0.15
N ALA A 123 3.19 -5.96 0.63
CA ALA A 123 4.48 -5.50 1.15
C ALA A 123 4.93 -6.31 2.37
N TYR A 124 4.01 -6.64 3.28
CA TYR A 124 4.31 -7.45 4.47
C TYR A 124 4.70 -8.88 4.07
N GLU A 125 3.98 -9.48 3.13
CA GLU A 125 4.25 -10.86 2.70
C GLU A 125 5.58 -10.99 1.94
N ASN A 126 5.88 -10.03 1.07
CA ASN A 126 7.07 -10.01 0.21
C ASN A 126 8.30 -9.33 0.85
N GLY A 127 8.12 -8.73 2.02
CA GLY A 127 9.14 -7.98 2.76
C GLY A 127 9.28 -6.55 2.27
N ASP A 128 8.95 -5.61 3.16
CA ASP A 128 9.02 -4.17 2.93
C ASP A 128 10.42 -3.73 2.47
N LYS A 129 10.48 -2.99 1.36
CA LYS A 129 11.73 -2.40 0.84
C LYS A 129 12.08 -1.09 1.52
N ASP A 130 11.14 -0.50 2.25
CA ASP A 130 11.31 0.74 3.02
C ASP A 130 12.01 1.84 2.20
N ILE A 131 11.42 2.15 1.05
CA ILE A 131 12.02 3.04 0.04
C ILE A 131 12.29 4.44 0.61
N VAL A 132 11.39 4.94 1.46
CA VAL A 132 11.56 6.25 2.10
C VAL A 132 12.77 6.23 3.04
N LYS A 133 12.94 5.19 3.86
CA LYS A 133 14.13 5.08 4.73
C LYS A 133 15.41 4.95 3.91
N CYS A 134 15.37 4.19 2.82
CA CYS A 134 16.52 4.08 1.92
C CYS A 134 16.99 5.44 1.40
N TYR A 135 16.06 6.32 0.98
CA TYR A 135 16.40 7.68 0.56
C TYR A 135 16.81 8.59 1.71
N GLU A 136 16.19 8.44 2.88
CA GLU A 136 16.56 9.17 4.11
C GLU A 136 18.00 8.83 4.55
N ASP A 137 18.43 7.58 4.36
CA ASP A 137 19.80 7.13 4.62
C ASP A 137 20.81 7.59 3.55
N GLY A 138 20.39 8.43 2.59
CA GLY A 138 21.25 9.07 1.60
C GLY A 138 21.58 8.21 0.38
N LYS A 139 20.89 7.07 0.19
CA LYS A 139 21.04 6.24 -1.02
C LYS A 139 20.26 6.84 -2.19
N ASP A 140 20.65 6.48 -3.41
CA ASP A 140 20.02 6.97 -4.66
C ASP A 140 19.44 5.86 -5.54
N ASN A 141 19.77 4.60 -5.26
CA ASN A 141 19.40 3.42 -6.06
C ASN A 141 18.24 2.62 -5.44
N CYS A 142 17.39 3.25 -4.64
CA CYS A 142 16.39 2.56 -3.83
C CYS A 142 15.32 1.84 -4.66
N LEU A 143 15.05 2.29 -5.89
CA LEU A 143 14.09 1.69 -6.82
C LEU A 143 14.78 0.96 -7.99
N ASP A 144 16.10 0.79 -7.97
CA ASP A 144 16.84 0.25 -9.11
C ASP A 144 16.44 -1.19 -9.47
N HIS A 145 15.93 -1.96 -8.51
CA HIS A 145 15.39 -3.30 -8.75
C HIS A 145 14.12 -3.31 -9.62
N LEU A 146 13.50 -2.15 -9.85
CA LEU A 146 12.38 -1.97 -10.77
C LEU A 146 12.84 -1.64 -12.20
N LYS A 147 14.13 -1.38 -12.43
CA LYS A 147 14.66 -1.14 -13.78
C LYS A 147 14.45 -2.39 -14.62
N LYS A 148 13.80 -2.24 -15.78
CA LYS A 148 13.69 -3.34 -16.76
C LYS A 148 15.06 -3.61 -17.35
N ASP A 149 15.60 -4.82 -17.14
CA ASP A 149 16.82 -5.26 -17.80
C ASP A 149 16.66 -5.15 -19.32
N THR A 150 17.52 -4.33 -19.96
CA THR A 150 17.56 -4.18 -21.42
C THR A 150 18.43 -5.25 -22.09
N SER A 151 18.85 -6.28 -21.34
CA SER A 151 19.68 -7.38 -21.85
C SER A 151 19.00 -8.72 -21.65
N SER A 152 18.47 -9.26 -22.76
CA SER A 152 18.27 -10.69 -23.06
C SER A 152 17.33 -11.53 -22.17
N SER A 153 16.33 -12.08 -22.86
CA SER A 153 15.63 -13.35 -22.60
C SER A 153 14.50 -13.37 -21.55
N SER A 154 13.28 -13.16 -22.07
CA SER A 154 12.06 -13.91 -21.74
C SER A 154 11.86 -14.32 -20.28
N LYS A 155 11.32 -13.42 -19.47
CA LYS A 155 10.13 -13.72 -18.64
C LYS A 155 9.19 -12.54 -18.74
N ASN A 156 7.98 -12.81 -19.24
CA ASN A 156 6.93 -11.82 -19.43
C ASN A 156 6.53 -11.22 -18.07
N TYR A 157 7.13 -10.09 -17.71
CA TYR A 157 6.56 -9.18 -16.73
C TYR A 157 5.61 -8.24 -17.47
N THR A 158 4.38 -8.71 -17.65
CA THR A 158 3.25 -7.81 -17.93
C THR A 158 3.10 -6.92 -16.70
N PRO A 159 3.14 -5.58 -16.81
CA PRO A 159 3.01 -4.71 -15.66
C PRO A 159 1.65 -4.94 -15.00
N VAL A 160 1.68 -5.50 -13.79
CA VAL A 160 0.51 -5.83 -12.94
C VAL A 160 -0.35 -4.59 -12.65
N ILE A 161 0.20 -3.39 -12.84
CA ILE A 161 -0.47 -2.09 -12.65
C ILE A 161 -1.61 -1.87 -13.65
N ILE A 162 -1.51 -2.38 -14.89
CA ILE A 162 -2.61 -2.27 -15.87
C ILE A 162 -3.71 -3.29 -15.57
N ILE A 163 -3.37 -4.44 -15.00
CA ILE A 163 -4.32 -5.53 -14.75
C ILE A 163 -5.16 -5.25 -13.49
N THR A 164 -4.58 -4.74 -12.41
CA THR A 164 -5.36 -4.45 -11.19
C THR A 164 -6.32 -3.28 -11.40
N GLY A 165 -5.88 -2.20 -12.06
CA GLY A 165 -6.74 -1.09 -12.47
C GLY A 165 -7.88 -1.53 -13.41
N LEU A 166 -7.58 -2.34 -14.43
CA LEU A 166 -8.61 -2.89 -15.33
C LEU A 166 -9.56 -3.86 -14.61
N VAL A 167 -9.08 -4.71 -13.71
CA VAL A 167 -9.93 -5.67 -12.97
C VAL A 167 -10.87 -4.94 -12.00
N ILE A 168 -10.41 -3.87 -11.34
CA ILE A 168 -11.26 -3.03 -10.49
C ILE A 168 -12.30 -2.29 -11.33
N LEU A 169 -11.92 -1.73 -12.49
CA LEU A 169 -12.86 -1.09 -13.42
C LEU A 169 -13.88 -2.10 -13.97
N ILE A 170 -13.46 -3.30 -14.36
CA ILE A 170 -14.34 -4.36 -14.87
C ILE A 170 -15.32 -4.82 -13.79
N THR A 171 -14.85 -5.07 -12.56
CA THR A 171 -15.75 -5.50 -11.46
C THR A 171 -16.75 -4.42 -11.08
N TYR A 172 -16.35 -3.14 -11.06
CA TYR A 172 -17.25 -2.01 -10.85
C TYR A 172 -18.30 -1.88 -11.97
N LEU A 173 -17.90 -1.98 -13.24
CA LEU A 173 -18.81 -1.94 -14.39
C LEU A 173 -19.79 -3.13 -14.42
N VAL A 174 -19.32 -4.34 -14.05
CA VAL A 174 -20.17 -5.53 -13.93
C VAL A 174 -21.18 -5.38 -12.79
N LYS A 175 -20.77 -4.87 -11.62
CA LYS A 175 -21.69 -4.65 -10.49
C LYS A 175 -22.75 -3.61 -10.82
N SER A 176 -22.35 -2.46 -11.39
CA SER A 176 -23.28 -1.41 -11.86
C SER A 176 -24.29 -1.93 -12.91
N SER A 177 -23.83 -2.79 -13.83
CA SER A 177 -24.69 -3.42 -14.84
C SER A 177 -25.69 -4.42 -14.24
N ILE A 178 -25.29 -5.19 -13.23
CA ILE A 178 -26.17 -6.15 -12.53
C ILE A 178 -27.24 -5.41 -11.73
N ASP A 179 -26.87 -4.35 -11.01
CA ASP A 179 -27.81 -3.53 -10.24
C ASP A 179 -28.87 -2.90 -11.16
N THR A 180 -28.44 -2.38 -12.32
CA THR A 180 -29.35 -1.82 -13.32
C THR A 180 -30.33 -2.88 -13.86
N LYS A 181 -29.86 -4.10 -14.17
CA LYS A 181 -30.71 -5.20 -14.65
C LYS A 181 -31.70 -5.70 -13.60
N ASN A 182 -31.32 -5.72 -12.33
CA ASN A 182 -32.19 -6.15 -11.24
C ASN A 182 -33.29 -5.11 -10.95
N ILE A 183 -32.97 -3.82 -11.06
CA ILE A 183 -33.96 -2.74 -10.93
C ILE A 183 -34.98 -2.82 -12.07
N ILE A 184 -34.55 -3.00 -13.32
CA ILE A 184 -35.46 -3.12 -14.48
C ILE A 184 -36.39 -4.32 -14.33
N LYS A 185 -35.87 -5.50 -13.96
CA LYS A 185 -36.71 -6.70 -13.72
C LYS A 185 -37.76 -6.48 -12.64
N ASN A 186 -37.43 -5.75 -11.58
CA ASN A 186 -38.38 -5.44 -10.52
C ASN A 186 -39.46 -4.46 -10.98
N ILE A 187 -39.11 -3.47 -11.82
CA ILE A 187 -40.07 -2.55 -12.44
C ILE A 187 -41.02 -3.29 -13.39
N ASP A 188 -40.50 -4.18 -14.23
CA ASP A 188 -41.31 -4.97 -15.16
C ASP A 188 -42.28 -5.89 -14.41
N ASN A 189 -41.82 -6.55 -13.34
CA ASN A 189 -42.69 -7.38 -12.49
C ASN A 189 -43.79 -6.56 -11.79
N ILE A 190 -43.50 -5.32 -11.36
CA ILE A 190 -44.49 -4.41 -10.78
C ILE A 190 -45.53 -4.01 -11.83
N ASN A 191 -45.10 -3.71 -13.06
CA ASN A 191 -46.00 -3.31 -14.15
C ASN A 191 -46.87 -4.46 -14.67
N VAL A 192 -46.37 -5.70 -14.67
CA VAL A 192 -47.16 -6.90 -15.00
C VAL A 192 -48.21 -7.18 -13.92
N LYS A 193 -47.90 -6.97 -12.64
CA LYS A 193 -48.85 -7.19 -11.53
C LYS A 193 -49.93 -6.10 -11.42
N LYS A 194 -49.78 -4.98 -12.14
CA LYS A 194 -50.73 -3.86 -12.20
C LYS A 194 -51.70 -3.92 -13.39
N ARG A 195 -51.57 -4.91 -14.29
CA ARG A 195 -52.52 -5.19 -15.38
C ARG A 195 -53.50 -6.29 -15.00
#